data_AF-A0AAU3GDS3-F1
#
_entry.id   AF-A0AAU3GDS3-F1
#
_cell.length_a   1.000
_cell.length_b   1.000
_cell.length_c   1.000
_cell.angle_alpha   90.00
_cell.angle_beta   90.00
_cell.angle_gamma   90.00
#
_symmetry.space_group_name_H-M   'P 1'
#
loop_
_entity.id
_entity.type
_entity.pdbx_description
1 polymer ?
#
loop_
_entity_poly.entity_id
_entity_poly.type
_entity_poly.pdbx_seq_one_letter_code
_entity_poly.pdbx_strand_id
1 'polypeptide(L)'
;MDADELDWNRTLREQWEFHWNHQLRARLDGLTDDEYFWSPVPDAWSVRPRGSSTAPVRLGAGDFTMDYAFPAPVPAAFTTIAWRLGHVIVGVLAARNAAHFGAPAASYETWEYAGSAATALDQLEAQLDLWLAGVRGLGEAGLRVPVGAKEPFPEAPMADLVLHIHRELIHHLSEVCLLRDLYLHTKPGTSRGRLMTARTTHLDPEELHSNPAFTQGVIAPAARTLYVGGQLGTDSTGNLLDGIEAQTTQAMRNVLTVLAAAGTGPEHVVKLNIYLVNGVNAQVGYAASRSVWGNHRTAITVVSTAGHARPGALVEIDAVAAIPE
;
A
#
# COMPACT_ATOMS: atom_id res chain seq x y z
N MET A 1 -31.64 27.11 23.61
CA MET A 1 -32.30 25.84 23.29
C MET A 1 -32.28 25.05 24.57
N ASP A 2 -33.47 24.75 25.09
CA ASP A 2 -33.61 23.84 26.21
C ASP A 2 -33.16 22.44 25.75
N ALA A 3 -32.44 21.68 26.57
CA ALA A 3 -31.93 20.36 26.16
C ALA A 3 -33.07 19.36 25.89
N ASP A 4 -34.26 19.64 26.42
CA ASP A 4 -35.50 18.88 26.19
C ASP A 4 -36.17 19.15 24.83
N GLU A 5 -35.66 20.11 24.03
CA GLU A 5 -36.14 20.42 22.66
C GLU A 5 -35.28 19.80 21.55
N LEU A 6 -34.31 18.93 21.88
CA LEU A 6 -33.45 18.35 20.85
C LEU A 6 -34.21 17.31 20.02
N ASP A 7 -34.43 17.60 18.74
CA ASP A 7 -34.91 16.65 17.73
C ASP A 7 -33.80 15.64 17.43
N TRP A 8 -33.75 14.58 18.23
CA TRP A 8 -32.76 13.51 18.14
C TRP A 8 -32.92 12.72 16.85
N ASN A 9 -34.15 12.48 16.40
CA ASN A 9 -34.38 11.76 15.15
C ASN A 9 -33.77 12.49 13.96
N ARG A 10 -34.00 13.79 13.85
CA ARG A 10 -33.37 14.63 12.84
C ARG A 10 -31.85 14.66 13.01
N THR A 11 -31.36 14.91 14.23
CA THR A 11 -29.92 15.08 14.49
C THR A 11 -29.11 13.83 14.14
N LEU A 12 -29.60 12.65 14.51
CA LEU A 12 -28.94 11.37 14.20
C LEU A 12 -28.87 11.12 12.70
N ARG A 13 -29.96 11.38 11.97
CA ARG A 13 -29.99 11.24 10.51
C ARG A 13 -29.10 12.25 9.81
N GLU A 14 -29.17 13.52 10.20
CA GLU A 14 -28.37 14.60 9.60
C GLU A 14 -26.87 14.36 9.77
N GLN A 15 -26.41 13.79 10.90
CA GLN A 15 -25.01 13.42 11.08
C GLN A 15 -24.52 12.49 9.95
N TRP A 16 -25.28 11.43 9.71
CA TRP A 16 -24.96 10.47 8.66
C TRP A 16 -25.15 11.06 7.26
N GLU A 17 -26.30 11.69 6.99
CA GLU A 17 -26.61 12.28 5.69
C GLU A 17 -25.56 13.34 5.30
N PHE A 18 -25.08 14.15 6.25
CA PHE A 18 -24.00 15.09 6.00
C PHE A 18 -22.71 14.38 5.60
N HIS A 19 -22.29 13.36 6.37
CA HIS A 19 -21.06 12.61 6.07
C HIS A 19 -21.15 11.90 4.72
N TRP A 20 -22.26 11.21 4.43
CA TRP A 20 -22.49 10.55 3.16
C TRP A 20 -22.40 11.52 1.98
N ASN A 21 -23.15 12.63 2.02
CA ASN A 21 -23.26 13.54 0.89
C ASN A 21 -22.00 14.40 0.66
N HIS A 22 -21.24 14.72 1.70
CA HIS A 22 -20.12 15.66 1.59
C HIS A 22 -18.74 15.00 1.69
N GLN A 23 -18.63 13.79 2.25
CA GLN A 23 -17.34 13.15 2.51
C GLN A 23 -17.19 11.80 1.79
N LEU A 24 -18.27 11.05 1.59
CA LEU A 24 -18.17 9.67 1.08
C LEU A 24 -18.62 9.50 -0.37
N ARG A 25 -19.83 9.97 -0.74
CA ARG A 25 -20.48 9.56 -2.00
C ARG A 25 -19.60 9.81 -3.23
N ALA A 26 -19.13 11.04 -3.40
CA ALA A 26 -18.25 11.40 -4.51
C ALA A 26 -16.92 10.63 -4.50
N ARG A 27 -16.47 10.15 -3.34
CA ARG A 27 -15.25 9.34 -3.19
C ARG A 27 -15.48 7.85 -3.45
N LEU A 28 -16.72 7.39 -3.65
CA LEU A 28 -17.05 6.04 -4.09
C LEU A 28 -17.38 6.00 -5.59
N ASP A 29 -17.70 7.15 -6.19
CA ASP A 29 -17.99 7.26 -7.62
C ASP A 29 -16.85 6.72 -8.48
N GLY A 30 -17.18 5.81 -9.40
CA GLY A 30 -16.23 5.19 -10.32
C GLY A 30 -15.25 4.21 -9.67
N LEU A 31 -15.55 3.69 -8.47
CA LEU A 31 -14.78 2.59 -7.88
C LEU A 31 -14.77 1.39 -8.84
N THR A 32 -13.58 1.00 -9.29
CA THR A 32 -13.39 -0.12 -10.22
C THR A 32 -13.22 -1.46 -9.48
N ASP A 33 -13.40 -2.57 -10.21
CA ASP A 33 -13.13 -3.91 -9.66
C ASP A 33 -11.66 -4.10 -9.26
N ASP A 34 -10.73 -3.46 -9.99
CA ASP A 34 -9.32 -3.46 -9.65
C ASP A 34 -9.06 -2.78 -8.31
N GLU A 35 -9.70 -1.64 -8.03
CA GLU A 35 -9.65 -0.97 -6.73
C GLU A 35 -10.30 -1.83 -5.63
N TYR A 36 -11.46 -2.38 -5.92
CA TYR A 36 -12.28 -3.14 -4.98
C TYR A 36 -11.56 -4.38 -4.43
N PHE A 37 -10.85 -5.11 -5.28
CA PHE A 37 -10.09 -6.30 -4.89
C PHE A 37 -8.62 -6.04 -4.54
N TRP A 38 -8.14 -4.81 -4.67
CA TRP A 38 -6.72 -4.51 -4.42
C TRP A 38 -6.32 -4.64 -2.95
N SER A 39 -5.07 -5.09 -2.74
CA SER A 39 -4.43 -5.17 -1.44
C SER A 39 -3.05 -4.50 -1.46
N PRO A 40 -2.71 -3.63 -0.49
CA PRO A 40 -1.37 -3.08 -0.31
C PRO A 40 -0.40 -4.05 0.37
N VAL A 41 -0.88 -5.17 0.92
CA VAL A 41 -0.05 -6.16 1.62
C VAL A 41 -0.32 -7.57 1.11
N PRO A 42 0.66 -8.50 1.18
CA PRO A 42 0.39 -9.91 0.96
C PRO A 42 -0.64 -10.42 1.98
N ASP A 43 -1.48 -11.37 1.58
CA ASP A 43 -2.41 -12.11 2.45
C ASP A 43 -3.53 -11.29 3.14
N ALA A 44 -3.89 -10.11 2.61
CA ALA A 44 -5.06 -9.39 3.10
C ALA A 44 -6.35 -10.22 2.95
N TRP A 45 -7.23 -10.08 3.93
CA TRP A 45 -8.57 -10.64 3.89
C TRP A 45 -9.44 -9.88 2.89
N SER A 46 -10.18 -10.63 2.08
CA SER A 46 -11.02 -10.09 1.00
C SER A 46 -12.36 -10.83 0.90
N VAL A 47 -13.24 -10.31 0.05
CA VAL A 47 -14.22 -11.15 -0.66
C VAL A 47 -13.49 -11.81 -1.82
N ARG A 48 -13.71 -13.11 -2.02
CA ARG A 48 -12.99 -13.94 -2.99
C ARG A 48 -13.92 -14.96 -3.65
N PRO A 49 -13.65 -15.39 -4.90
CA PRO A 49 -14.34 -16.52 -5.49
C PRO A 49 -14.28 -17.74 -4.56
N ARG A 50 -15.38 -18.45 -4.43
CA ARG A 50 -15.50 -19.60 -3.53
C ARG A 50 -14.42 -20.63 -3.85
N GLY A 51 -13.71 -21.08 -2.81
CA GLY A 51 -12.63 -22.07 -2.93
C GLY A 51 -11.25 -21.49 -3.24
N SER A 52 -11.12 -20.17 -3.47
CA SER A 52 -9.81 -19.53 -3.71
C SER A 52 -9.12 -18.98 -2.45
N SER A 53 -9.83 -18.92 -1.33
CA SER A 53 -9.30 -18.38 -0.06
C SER A 53 -8.63 -19.45 0.81
N THR A 54 -7.52 -19.06 1.44
CA THR A 54 -6.82 -19.83 2.48
C THR A 54 -7.18 -19.40 3.90
N ALA A 55 -8.06 -18.41 4.10
CA ALA A 55 -8.44 -17.91 5.42
C ALA A 55 -9.07 -19.00 6.31
N PRO A 56 -9.00 -18.93 7.65
CA PRO A 56 -9.52 -19.98 8.55
C PRO A 56 -11.04 -20.17 8.49
N VAL A 57 -11.81 -19.14 8.15
CA VAL A 57 -13.25 -19.21 7.95
C VAL A 57 -13.60 -18.45 6.67
N ARG A 58 -14.55 -18.99 5.90
CA ARG A 58 -15.05 -18.42 4.64
C ARG A 58 -16.56 -18.41 4.70
N LEU A 59 -17.15 -17.22 4.78
CA LEU A 59 -18.58 -17.02 4.98
C LEU A 59 -19.24 -16.52 3.69
N GLY A 60 -20.52 -16.81 3.52
CA GLY A 60 -21.32 -16.34 2.40
C GLY A 60 -21.93 -17.44 1.54
N ALA A 61 -23.03 -17.09 0.88
CA ALA A 61 -23.71 -17.88 -0.13
C ALA A 61 -23.23 -17.52 -1.55
N GLY A 62 -23.66 -18.29 -2.55
CA GLY A 62 -23.35 -18.02 -3.97
C GLY A 62 -21.88 -18.23 -4.35
N ASP A 63 -21.40 -17.48 -5.34
CA ASP A 63 -20.09 -17.71 -5.95
C ASP A 63 -18.90 -17.08 -5.21
N PHE A 64 -19.17 -16.20 -4.25
CA PHE A 64 -18.14 -15.48 -3.50
C PHE A 64 -18.26 -15.74 -1.99
N THR A 65 -17.12 -15.73 -1.32
CA THR A 65 -17.02 -15.86 0.13
C THR A 65 -16.15 -14.76 0.71
N MET A 66 -16.49 -14.30 1.91
CA MET A 66 -15.70 -13.35 2.68
C MET A 66 -14.79 -14.09 3.67
N ASP A 67 -13.51 -13.67 3.72
CA ASP A 67 -12.53 -14.16 4.68
C ASP A 67 -12.91 -13.76 6.11
N TYR A 68 -12.79 -14.65 7.09
CA TYR A 68 -13.19 -14.38 8.47
C TYR A 68 -12.42 -15.23 9.49
N ALA A 69 -12.48 -14.83 10.77
CA ALA A 69 -12.20 -15.69 11.92
C ALA A 69 -12.82 -15.10 13.20
N PHE A 70 -13.17 -15.98 14.14
CA PHE A 70 -13.54 -15.60 15.50
C PHE A 70 -12.90 -16.55 16.52
N PRO A 71 -12.14 -16.06 17.53
CA PRO A 71 -11.73 -14.67 17.69
C PRO A 71 -10.83 -14.19 16.53
N ALA A 72 -10.73 -12.87 16.35
CA ALA A 72 -9.88 -12.29 15.32
C ALA A 72 -8.40 -12.68 15.53
N PRO A 73 -7.60 -12.85 14.45
CA PRO A 73 -6.17 -13.14 14.57
C PRO A 73 -5.42 -11.98 15.24
N VAL A 74 -4.24 -12.29 15.79
CA VAL A 74 -3.33 -11.30 16.39
C VAL A 74 -1.96 -11.40 15.70
N PRO A 75 -1.49 -10.35 14.99
CA PRO A 75 -2.20 -9.09 14.72
C PRO A 75 -3.45 -9.29 13.85
N ALA A 76 -4.38 -8.33 13.91
CA ALA A 76 -5.57 -8.36 13.07
C ALA A 76 -5.17 -8.39 11.59
N ALA A 77 -5.89 -9.18 10.78
CA ALA A 77 -5.63 -9.24 9.36
C ALA A 77 -5.90 -7.88 8.71
N PHE A 78 -5.04 -7.48 7.77
CA PHE A 78 -5.34 -6.37 6.88
C PHE A 78 -6.49 -6.76 5.94
N THR A 79 -7.36 -5.82 5.58
CA THR A 79 -8.59 -6.10 4.81
C THR A 79 -8.68 -5.22 3.57
N THR A 80 -9.15 -5.76 2.45
CA THR A 80 -9.39 -5.02 1.20
C THR A 80 -10.66 -4.16 1.25
N ILE A 81 -10.87 -3.31 0.23
CA ILE A 81 -12.13 -2.58 0.06
C ILE A 81 -13.31 -3.56 -0.02
N ALA A 82 -13.17 -4.65 -0.77
CA ALA A 82 -14.20 -5.67 -0.88
C ALA A 82 -14.60 -6.27 0.47
N TRP A 83 -13.63 -6.57 1.34
CA TRP A 83 -13.91 -7.05 2.69
C TRP A 83 -14.64 -6.00 3.53
N ARG A 84 -14.17 -4.75 3.52
CA ARG A 84 -14.75 -3.65 4.30
C ARG A 84 -16.19 -3.37 3.89
N LEU A 85 -16.46 -3.32 2.59
CA LEU A 85 -17.83 -3.17 2.08
C LEU A 85 -18.69 -4.38 2.44
N GLY A 86 -18.19 -5.61 2.30
CA GLY A 86 -18.91 -6.81 2.75
C GLY A 86 -19.25 -6.79 4.25
N HIS A 87 -18.33 -6.35 5.09
CA HIS A 87 -18.54 -6.19 6.52
C HIS A 87 -19.63 -5.14 6.84
N VAL A 88 -19.54 -3.95 6.23
CA VAL A 88 -20.49 -2.86 6.43
C VAL A 88 -21.89 -3.23 5.93
N ILE A 89 -21.99 -3.79 4.72
CA ILE A 89 -23.26 -4.17 4.11
C ILE A 89 -23.97 -5.21 4.99
N VAL A 90 -23.25 -6.23 5.47
CA VAL A 90 -23.87 -7.38 6.13
C VAL A 90 -23.99 -7.19 7.64
N GLY A 91 -22.86 -7.01 8.33
CA GLY A 91 -22.83 -7.01 9.79
C GLY A 91 -23.27 -5.70 10.42
N VAL A 92 -23.11 -4.58 9.71
CA VAL A 92 -23.50 -3.26 10.20
C VAL A 92 -24.92 -2.90 9.75
N LEU A 93 -25.29 -3.14 8.49
CA LEU A 93 -26.59 -2.73 7.97
C LEU A 93 -27.61 -3.88 7.87
N ALA A 94 -27.37 -4.88 7.00
CA ALA A 94 -28.40 -5.85 6.64
C ALA A 94 -28.92 -6.66 7.85
N ALA A 95 -28.04 -7.11 8.73
CA ALA A 95 -28.43 -7.79 9.96
C ALA A 95 -29.33 -6.91 10.85
N ARG A 96 -29.06 -5.60 10.92
CA ARG A 96 -29.84 -4.65 11.73
C ARG A 96 -31.15 -4.26 11.08
N ASN A 97 -31.15 -4.07 9.76
CA ASN A 97 -32.37 -3.87 8.98
C ASN A 97 -33.33 -5.06 9.15
N ALA A 98 -32.80 -6.29 9.12
CA ALA A 98 -33.59 -7.49 9.37
C ALA A 98 -34.12 -7.55 10.81
N ALA A 99 -33.26 -7.24 11.78
CA ALA A 99 -33.61 -7.29 13.19
C ALA A 99 -34.68 -6.25 13.58
N HIS A 100 -34.60 -5.04 13.05
CA HIS A 100 -35.35 -3.89 13.60
C HIS A 100 -36.33 -3.25 12.63
N PHE A 101 -36.16 -3.43 11.31
CA PHE A 101 -36.94 -2.72 10.30
C PHE A 101 -37.66 -3.65 9.30
N GLY A 102 -37.76 -4.95 9.63
CA GLY A 102 -38.57 -5.90 8.86
C GLY A 102 -37.98 -6.28 7.50
N ALA A 103 -36.69 -6.01 7.27
CA ALA A 103 -36.01 -6.48 6.07
C ALA A 103 -35.83 -8.01 6.09
N PRO A 104 -35.57 -8.66 4.94
CA PRO A 104 -35.28 -10.08 4.88
C PRO A 104 -34.11 -10.47 5.79
N ALA A 105 -34.14 -11.69 6.33
CA ALA A 105 -33.09 -12.21 7.19
C ALA A 105 -31.73 -12.19 6.47
N ALA A 106 -30.70 -11.68 7.15
CA ALA A 106 -29.34 -11.55 6.62
C ALA A 106 -28.31 -11.92 7.70
N SER A 107 -27.30 -12.70 7.32
CA SER A 107 -26.14 -13.01 8.14
C SER A 107 -24.89 -13.16 7.26
N TYR A 108 -23.71 -13.20 7.87
CA TYR A 108 -22.46 -13.44 7.15
C TYR A 108 -22.49 -14.77 6.36
N GLU A 109 -23.14 -15.79 6.91
CA GLU A 109 -23.23 -17.12 6.31
C GLU A 109 -24.13 -17.16 5.08
N THR A 110 -25.24 -16.41 5.09
CA THR A 110 -26.29 -16.52 4.06
C THR A 110 -26.23 -15.41 3.02
N TRP A 111 -25.41 -14.38 3.22
CA TRP A 111 -25.32 -13.25 2.28
C TRP A 111 -24.62 -13.66 0.98
N GLU A 112 -25.14 -13.19 -0.16
CA GLU A 112 -24.47 -13.30 -1.46
C GLU A 112 -23.52 -12.11 -1.64
N TYR A 113 -22.23 -12.34 -1.38
CA TYR A 113 -21.21 -11.30 -1.47
C TYR A 113 -20.97 -10.85 -2.91
N ALA A 114 -20.77 -9.54 -3.07
CA ALA A 114 -20.58 -8.93 -4.36
C ALA A 114 -19.23 -9.31 -5.00
N GLY A 115 -19.31 -9.89 -6.20
CA GLY A 115 -18.16 -10.21 -7.05
C GLY A 115 -17.61 -9.02 -7.86
N SER A 116 -18.21 -7.83 -7.72
CA SER A 116 -17.79 -6.59 -8.39
C SER A 116 -18.05 -5.38 -7.50
N ALA A 117 -17.30 -4.30 -7.76
CA ALA A 117 -17.44 -3.02 -7.07
C ALA A 117 -18.84 -2.44 -7.25
N ALA A 118 -19.38 -2.47 -8.47
CA ALA A 118 -20.71 -1.95 -8.78
C ALA A 118 -21.80 -2.67 -7.96
N THR A 119 -21.78 -4.01 -7.94
CA THR A 119 -22.74 -4.80 -7.15
C THR A 119 -22.61 -4.50 -5.64
N ALA A 120 -21.39 -4.28 -5.14
CA ALA A 120 -21.18 -3.94 -3.74
C ALA A 120 -21.75 -2.57 -3.39
N LEU A 121 -21.59 -1.57 -4.27
CA LEU A 121 -22.15 -0.24 -4.09
C LEU A 121 -23.69 -0.25 -4.17
N ASP A 122 -24.26 -1.02 -5.09
CA ASP A 122 -25.72 -1.21 -5.16
C ASP A 122 -26.28 -1.85 -3.88
N GLN A 123 -25.60 -2.89 -3.37
CA GLN A 123 -25.96 -3.50 -2.08
C GLN A 123 -25.84 -2.52 -0.91
N LEU A 124 -24.78 -1.70 -0.89
CA LEU A 124 -24.57 -0.68 0.15
C LEU A 124 -25.68 0.37 0.12
N GLU A 125 -25.97 0.97 -1.04
CA GLU A 125 -27.01 1.98 -1.18
C GLU A 125 -28.39 1.42 -0.78
N ALA A 126 -28.74 0.21 -1.23
CA ALA A 126 -30.00 -0.42 -0.87
C ALA A 126 -30.15 -0.65 0.65
N GLN A 127 -29.08 -1.09 1.32
CA GLN A 127 -29.11 -1.30 2.77
C GLN A 127 -29.10 0.01 3.57
N LEU A 128 -28.43 1.04 3.06
CA LEU A 128 -28.47 2.39 3.63
C LEU A 128 -29.87 3.01 3.54
N ASP A 129 -30.53 2.88 2.40
CA ASP A 129 -31.88 3.42 2.20
C ASP A 129 -32.89 2.79 3.16
N LEU A 130 -32.83 1.46 3.32
CA LEU A 130 -33.65 0.73 4.30
C LEU A 130 -33.38 1.20 5.74
N TRP A 131 -32.10 1.33 6.09
CA TRP A 131 -31.68 1.77 7.41
C TRP A 131 -32.21 3.18 7.73
N LEU A 132 -32.00 4.13 6.83
CA LEU A 132 -32.42 5.52 7.03
C LEU A 132 -33.92 5.69 7.02
N ALA A 133 -34.65 4.94 6.19
CA ALA A 133 -36.11 4.90 6.24
C ALA A 133 -36.61 4.37 7.59
N GLY A 134 -36.00 3.29 8.09
CA GLY A 134 -36.30 2.71 9.41
C GLY A 134 -36.05 3.71 10.54
N VAL A 135 -34.87 4.31 10.58
CA VAL A 135 -34.51 5.33 11.60
C VAL A 135 -35.46 6.52 11.54
N ARG A 136 -35.82 7.00 10.35
CA ARG A 136 -36.82 8.07 10.18
C ARG A 136 -38.19 7.67 10.74
N GLY A 137 -38.60 6.42 10.51
CA GLY A 137 -39.89 5.90 10.97
C GLY A 137 -40.01 5.73 12.49
N LEU A 138 -38.89 5.63 13.22
CA LEU A 138 -38.91 5.52 14.68
C LEU A 138 -39.51 6.76 15.37
N GLY A 139 -39.30 7.95 14.80
CA GLY A 139 -39.57 9.22 15.47
C GLY A 139 -38.85 9.33 16.84
N GLU A 140 -39.31 10.26 17.67
CA GLU A 140 -38.73 10.48 19.01
C GLU A 140 -39.05 9.35 20.00
N ALA A 141 -40.26 8.80 19.93
CA ALA A 141 -40.68 7.75 20.86
C ALA A 141 -39.91 6.44 20.60
N GLY A 142 -39.77 6.04 19.33
CA GLY A 142 -39.08 4.81 18.95
C GLY A 142 -37.60 4.80 19.34
N LEU A 143 -36.94 5.96 19.30
CA LEU A 143 -35.54 6.10 19.71
C LEU A 143 -35.30 5.79 21.20
N ARG A 144 -36.32 5.93 22.05
CA ARG A 144 -36.24 5.68 23.50
C ARG A 144 -36.58 4.24 23.87
N VAL A 145 -37.06 3.44 22.92
CA VAL A 145 -37.42 2.03 23.17
C VAL A 145 -36.15 1.18 23.26
N PRO A 146 -36.05 0.26 24.24
CA PRO A 146 -34.94 -0.68 24.31
C PRO A 146 -34.81 -1.55 23.05
N VAL A 147 -33.59 -1.81 22.61
CA VAL A 147 -33.30 -2.61 21.39
C VAL A 147 -33.63 -4.10 21.53
N GLY A 148 -33.71 -4.60 22.76
CA GLY A 148 -34.10 -5.96 23.09
C GLY A 148 -33.05 -7.03 22.75
N ALA A 149 -33.43 -8.29 22.94
CA ALA A 149 -32.53 -9.46 22.91
C ALA A 149 -31.89 -9.78 21.55
N LYS A 150 -32.18 -8.99 20.51
CA LYS A 150 -31.53 -9.09 19.20
C LYS A 150 -30.13 -8.45 19.19
N GLU A 151 -29.81 -7.68 20.23
CA GLU A 151 -28.52 -7.01 20.39
C GLU A 151 -27.81 -7.47 21.69
N PRO A 152 -26.46 -7.36 21.77
CA PRO A 152 -25.70 -7.70 22.97
C PRO A 152 -26.04 -6.82 24.19
N PHE A 153 -26.66 -5.66 23.97
CA PHE A 153 -27.01 -4.66 25.00
C PHE A 153 -28.53 -4.44 25.01
N PRO A 154 -29.34 -5.44 25.43
CA PRO A 154 -30.79 -5.45 25.19
C PRO A 154 -31.55 -4.28 25.83
N GLU A 155 -31.03 -3.73 26.91
CA GLU A 155 -31.64 -2.61 27.65
C GLU A 155 -31.26 -1.23 27.08
N ALA A 156 -30.30 -1.16 26.15
CA ALA A 156 -29.88 0.11 25.58
C ALA A 156 -31.00 0.70 24.69
N PRO A 157 -31.19 2.03 24.69
CA PRO A 157 -32.17 2.68 23.83
C PRO A 157 -31.79 2.51 22.35
N MET A 158 -32.79 2.49 21.47
CA MET A 158 -32.58 2.43 20.02
C MET A 158 -31.68 3.56 19.51
N ALA A 159 -31.71 4.75 20.13
CA ALA A 159 -30.78 5.84 19.84
C ALA A 159 -29.31 5.43 19.97
N ASP A 160 -28.94 4.64 20.98
CA ASP A 160 -27.57 4.19 21.20
C ASP A 160 -27.13 3.21 20.12
N LEU A 161 -28.02 2.32 19.67
CA LEU A 161 -27.76 1.46 18.53
C LEU A 161 -27.58 2.29 17.25
N VAL A 162 -28.43 3.29 17.01
CA VAL A 162 -28.29 4.16 15.83
C VAL A 162 -26.95 4.89 15.83
N LEU A 163 -26.54 5.44 16.97
CA LEU A 163 -25.23 6.08 17.14
C LEU A 163 -24.08 5.09 16.90
N HIS A 164 -24.20 3.86 17.39
CA HIS A 164 -23.21 2.82 17.16
C HIS A 164 -23.10 2.50 15.65
N ILE A 165 -24.22 2.22 14.99
CA ILE A 165 -24.24 1.91 13.55
C ILE A 165 -23.68 3.06 12.72
N HIS A 166 -24.05 4.32 13.01
CA HIS A 166 -23.49 5.47 12.30
C HIS A 166 -21.97 5.61 12.51
N ARG A 167 -21.46 5.28 13.70
CA ARG A 167 -20.02 5.27 13.97
C ARG A 167 -19.29 4.18 13.19
N GLU A 168 -19.84 2.96 13.13
CA GLU A 168 -19.29 1.86 12.33
C GLU A 168 -19.25 2.23 10.84
N LEU A 169 -20.33 2.83 10.33
CA LEU A 169 -20.40 3.32 8.96
C LEU A 169 -19.31 4.37 8.67
N ILE A 170 -19.22 5.42 9.49
CA ILE A 170 -18.22 6.49 9.34
C ILE A 170 -16.81 5.90 9.40
N HIS A 171 -16.53 5.04 10.38
CA HIS A 171 -15.22 4.44 10.58
C HIS A 171 -14.80 3.59 9.36
N HIS A 172 -15.61 2.61 8.98
CA HIS A 172 -15.22 1.66 7.93
C HIS A 172 -15.27 2.25 6.52
N LEU A 173 -16.20 3.17 6.24
CA LEU A 173 -16.23 3.83 4.92
C LEU A 173 -15.10 4.87 4.79
N SER A 174 -14.61 5.43 5.89
CA SER A 174 -13.37 6.21 5.88
C SER A 174 -12.14 5.35 5.57
N GLU A 175 -12.10 4.10 6.06
CA GLU A 175 -11.04 3.15 5.69
C GLU A 175 -11.11 2.74 4.21
N VAL A 176 -12.33 2.51 3.68
CA VAL A 176 -12.53 2.27 2.23
C VAL A 176 -11.97 3.44 1.42
N CYS A 177 -12.30 4.67 1.82
CA CYS A 177 -11.81 5.88 1.19
C CYS A 177 -10.27 6.00 1.26
N LEU A 178 -9.67 5.71 2.40
CA LEU A 178 -8.21 5.70 2.57
C LEU A 178 -7.53 4.66 1.67
N LEU A 179 -8.09 3.44 1.59
CA LEU A 179 -7.57 2.38 0.72
C LEU A 179 -7.67 2.78 -0.75
N ARG A 180 -8.77 3.44 -1.14
CA ARG A 180 -8.95 3.96 -2.50
C ARG A 180 -7.91 5.03 -2.82
N ASP A 181 -7.68 5.99 -1.92
CA ASP A 181 -6.62 6.99 -2.10
C ASP A 181 -5.27 6.31 -2.26
N LEU A 182 -4.96 5.34 -1.40
CA LEU A 182 -3.69 4.62 -1.46
C LEU A 182 -3.53 3.89 -2.80
N TYR A 183 -4.58 3.22 -3.31
CA TYR A 183 -4.56 2.61 -4.64
C TYR A 183 -4.22 3.62 -5.74
N LEU A 184 -4.94 4.75 -5.78
CA LEU A 184 -4.78 5.78 -6.80
C LEU A 184 -3.39 6.44 -6.79
N HIS A 185 -2.71 6.43 -5.64
CA HIS A 185 -1.37 7.01 -5.47
C HIS A 185 -0.23 5.97 -5.55
N THR A 186 -0.53 4.67 -5.52
CA THR A 186 0.47 3.60 -5.58
C THR A 186 0.50 2.86 -6.91
N LYS A 187 -0.60 2.82 -7.67
CA LYS A 187 -0.63 2.18 -8.99
C LYS A 187 -0.18 3.14 -10.10
N PRO A 188 0.86 2.79 -10.89
CA PRO A 188 1.21 3.54 -12.08
C PRO A 188 0.11 3.34 -13.13
N GLY A 189 -0.78 4.32 -13.32
CA GLY A 189 -1.72 4.31 -14.45
C GLY A 189 -3.07 5.01 -14.26
N THR A 190 -3.49 5.35 -13.03
CA THR A 190 -4.84 5.89 -12.78
C THR A 190 -4.89 7.37 -12.39
N SER A 191 -3.75 8.01 -12.16
CA SER A 191 -3.69 9.46 -11.97
C SER A 191 -3.46 10.19 -13.31
N ARG A 192 -4.50 10.87 -13.75
CA ARG A 192 -4.45 11.95 -14.76
C ARG A 192 -3.62 13.10 -14.17
N GLY A 193 -2.30 12.96 -14.18
CA GLY A 193 -1.39 13.97 -13.63
C GLY A 193 -0.16 13.40 -12.94
N ARG A 194 0.85 13.03 -13.74
CA ARG A 194 2.27 13.05 -13.39
C ARG A 194 2.69 12.24 -12.13
N LEU A 195 2.81 10.93 -12.26
CA LEU A 195 3.98 10.23 -11.72
C LEU A 195 4.75 9.63 -12.89
N MET A 196 5.88 10.25 -13.22
CA MET A 196 6.94 9.55 -13.95
C MET A 196 7.30 8.32 -13.12
N THR A 197 7.52 7.17 -13.76
CA THR A 197 8.29 6.08 -13.15
C THR A 197 9.44 6.71 -12.40
N ALA A 198 9.46 6.56 -11.07
CA ALA A 198 10.31 7.38 -10.22
C ALA A 198 11.78 6.95 -10.44
N ARG A 199 12.39 7.54 -11.46
CA ARG A 199 13.78 7.30 -11.87
C ARG A 199 14.68 8.26 -11.11
N THR A 200 15.93 7.85 -10.94
CA THR A 200 16.99 8.74 -10.49
C THR A 200 17.04 9.97 -11.40
N THR A 201 17.14 11.16 -10.80
CA THR A 201 17.29 12.42 -11.55
C THR A 201 18.71 12.89 -11.44
N HIS A 202 19.40 13.02 -12.57
CA HIS A 202 20.75 13.57 -12.64
C HIS A 202 20.72 15.09 -12.56
N LEU A 203 21.61 15.66 -11.76
CA LEU A 203 21.77 17.09 -11.57
C LEU A 203 23.15 17.48 -12.10
N ASP A 204 23.18 18.30 -13.15
CA ASP A 204 24.40 18.88 -13.72
C ASP A 204 24.19 20.39 -13.89
N PRO A 205 24.34 21.19 -12.82
CA PRO A 205 24.19 22.65 -12.89
C PRO A 205 25.16 23.27 -13.89
N GLU A 206 24.74 24.32 -14.60
CA GLU A 206 25.54 25.01 -15.63
C GLU A 206 26.81 25.66 -15.03
N GLU A 207 26.79 25.95 -13.72
CA GLU A 207 27.90 26.56 -12.99
C GLU A 207 29.06 25.57 -12.73
N LEU A 208 28.87 24.27 -12.96
CA LEU A 208 29.87 23.23 -12.73
C LEU A 208 30.37 22.61 -14.03
N HIS A 209 31.57 22.02 -13.98
CA HIS A 209 32.14 21.30 -15.12
C HIS A 209 31.26 20.10 -15.53
N SER A 210 30.87 20.04 -16.79
CA SER A 210 30.14 18.90 -17.35
C SER A 210 31.09 17.79 -17.80
N ASN A 211 30.84 16.56 -17.37
CA ASN A 211 31.62 15.38 -17.75
C ASN A 211 30.67 14.24 -18.16
N PRO A 212 30.88 13.58 -19.32
CA PRO A 212 30.02 12.49 -19.75
C PRO A 212 30.11 11.22 -18.89
N ALA A 213 31.14 11.07 -18.06
CA ALA A 213 31.38 9.86 -17.26
C ALA A 213 30.59 9.80 -15.93
N PHE A 214 30.23 10.95 -15.35
CA PHE A 214 29.54 11.04 -14.05
C PHE A 214 28.58 12.23 -14.05
N THR A 215 27.64 12.30 -13.11
CA THR A 215 26.80 13.48 -12.88
C THR A 215 27.15 14.17 -11.56
N GLN A 216 26.98 15.49 -11.47
CA GLN A 216 27.33 16.28 -10.28
C GLN A 216 26.48 15.91 -9.06
N GLY A 217 25.24 15.49 -9.26
CA GLY A 217 24.35 15.01 -8.21
C GLY A 217 23.28 14.06 -8.72
N VAL A 218 22.70 13.28 -7.81
CA VAL A 218 21.56 12.40 -8.11
C VAL A 218 20.49 12.57 -7.04
N ILE A 219 19.26 12.85 -7.47
CA ILE A 219 18.08 12.73 -6.60
C ILE A 219 17.53 11.31 -6.73
N ALA A 220 17.45 10.61 -5.61
CA ALA A 220 16.80 9.31 -5.52
C ALA A 220 15.28 9.49 -5.41
N PRO A 221 14.46 8.61 -6.02
CA PRO A 221 13.03 8.55 -5.76
C PRO A 221 12.76 8.12 -4.31
N ALA A 222 11.52 8.33 -3.83
CA ALA A 222 11.05 7.69 -2.61
C ALA A 222 10.95 6.18 -2.86
N ALA A 223 11.93 5.42 -2.36
CA ALA A 223 12.10 4.00 -2.61
C ALA A 223 12.94 3.35 -1.51
N ARG A 224 12.95 2.01 -1.45
CA ARG A 224 13.93 1.29 -0.64
C ARG A 224 15.34 1.58 -1.17
N THR A 225 16.30 1.75 -0.26
CA THR A 225 17.70 2.02 -0.62
C THR A 225 18.56 0.80 -0.33
N LEU A 226 19.35 0.39 -1.32
CA LEU A 226 20.39 -0.62 -1.19
C LEU A 226 21.74 0.06 -0.93
N TYR A 227 22.42 -0.39 0.12
CA TYR A 227 23.82 -0.06 0.39
C TYR A 227 24.67 -1.29 0.06
N VAL A 228 25.47 -1.20 -0.99
CA VAL A 228 26.38 -2.26 -1.42
C VAL A 228 27.70 -2.04 -0.68
N GLY A 229 28.15 -3.04 0.08
CA GLY A 229 29.48 -3.00 0.72
C GLY A 229 30.62 -3.00 -0.31
N GLY A 230 31.81 -2.55 0.09
CA GLY A 230 32.97 -2.46 -0.78
C GLY A 230 33.32 -3.78 -1.48
N GLN A 231 33.28 -3.77 -2.81
CA GLN A 231 33.62 -4.90 -3.66
C GLN A 231 35.05 -4.79 -4.15
N LEU A 232 35.85 -5.81 -3.86
CA LEU A 232 37.20 -5.98 -4.39
C LEU A 232 37.16 -6.75 -5.71
N GLY A 233 38.30 -6.79 -6.41
CA GLY A 233 38.53 -7.61 -7.60
C GLY A 233 38.62 -9.12 -7.34
N THR A 234 37.80 -9.62 -6.43
CA THR A 234 37.77 -11.02 -5.99
C THR A 234 36.70 -11.80 -6.74
N ASP A 235 37.01 -13.00 -7.23
CA ASP A 235 36.02 -13.88 -7.88
C ASP A 235 35.16 -14.65 -6.87
N SER A 236 34.22 -15.47 -7.36
CA SER A 236 33.30 -16.25 -6.53
C SER A 236 33.97 -17.34 -5.67
N THR A 237 35.22 -17.69 -5.97
CA THR A 237 36.01 -18.65 -5.18
C THR A 237 36.81 -17.98 -4.07
N GLY A 238 36.78 -16.65 -4.01
CA GLY A 238 37.57 -15.86 -3.07
C GLY A 238 38.95 -15.49 -3.59
N ASN A 239 39.31 -15.82 -4.83
CA ASN A 239 40.62 -15.47 -5.41
C ASN A 239 40.64 -14.01 -5.85
N LEU A 240 41.68 -13.29 -5.46
CA LEU A 240 41.90 -11.92 -5.93
C LEU A 240 42.61 -11.98 -7.28
N LEU A 241 42.05 -11.30 -8.28
CA LEU A 241 42.65 -11.27 -9.62
C LEU A 241 43.89 -10.37 -9.67
N ASP A 242 44.77 -10.62 -10.63
CA ASP A 242 46.00 -9.86 -10.79
C ASP A 242 45.83 -8.64 -11.70
N GLY A 243 46.37 -7.51 -11.27
CA GLY A 243 46.40 -6.27 -12.06
C GLY A 243 45.11 -5.45 -11.99
N ILE A 244 45.27 -4.13 -12.17
CA ILE A 244 44.17 -3.17 -11.97
C ILE A 244 43.01 -3.38 -12.94
N GLU A 245 43.27 -3.81 -14.17
CA GLU A 245 42.24 -4.05 -15.19
C GLU A 245 41.31 -5.21 -14.78
N ALA A 246 41.89 -6.36 -14.44
CA ALA A 246 41.12 -7.53 -14.03
C ALA A 246 40.39 -7.29 -12.71
N GLN A 247 41.07 -6.66 -11.73
CA GLN A 247 40.43 -6.34 -10.45
C GLN A 247 39.27 -5.36 -10.60
N THR A 248 39.41 -4.31 -11.41
CA THR A 248 38.33 -3.32 -11.61
C THR A 248 37.13 -3.96 -12.31
N THR A 249 37.39 -4.77 -13.36
CA THR A 249 36.35 -5.51 -14.08
C THR A 249 35.58 -6.41 -13.12
N GLN A 250 36.29 -7.14 -12.26
CA GLN A 250 35.66 -8.07 -11.31
C GLN A 250 34.90 -7.34 -10.19
N ALA A 251 35.47 -6.27 -9.62
CA ALA A 251 34.80 -5.46 -8.61
C ALA A 251 33.46 -4.91 -9.12
N MET A 252 33.42 -4.39 -10.35
CA MET A 252 32.18 -3.91 -10.98
C MET A 252 31.16 -5.03 -11.21
N ARG A 253 31.60 -6.22 -11.64
CA ARG A 253 30.71 -7.39 -11.77
C ARG A 253 30.13 -7.81 -10.42
N ASN A 254 30.91 -7.72 -9.36
CA ASN A 254 30.44 -8.04 -8.01
C ASN A 254 29.36 -7.02 -7.57
N VAL A 255 29.56 -5.72 -7.82
CA VAL A 255 28.53 -4.69 -7.56
C VAL A 255 27.24 -5.01 -8.33
N LEU A 256 27.34 -5.29 -9.63
CA LEU A 256 26.18 -5.67 -10.46
C LEU A 256 25.47 -6.93 -9.94
N THR A 257 26.22 -7.89 -9.40
CA THR A 257 25.66 -9.11 -8.82
C THR A 257 24.82 -8.81 -7.58
N VAL A 258 25.30 -7.90 -6.71
CA VAL A 258 24.55 -7.47 -5.51
C VAL A 258 23.30 -6.67 -5.90
N LEU A 259 23.42 -5.78 -6.89
CA LEU A 259 22.27 -5.03 -7.43
C LEU A 259 21.18 -5.99 -7.95
N ALA A 260 21.58 -6.97 -8.77
CA ALA A 260 20.65 -7.96 -9.32
C ALA A 260 19.95 -8.78 -8.23
N ALA A 261 20.67 -9.19 -7.17
CA ALA A 261 20.08 -9.91 -6.05
C ALA A 261 19.02 -9.09 -5.28
N ALA A 262 19.13 -7.77 -5.30
CA ALA A 262 18.15 -6.85 -4.72
C ALA A 262 17.00 -6.48 -5.68
N GLY A 263 17.00 -7.02 -6.91
CA GLY A 263 16.01 -6.68 -7.94
C GLY A 263 16.19 -5.28 -8.53
N THR A 264 17.41 -4.73 -8.51
CA THR A 264 17.75 -3.42 -9.08
C THR A 264 18.93 -3.52 -10.06
N GLY A 265 19.27 -2.40 -10.70
CA GLY A 265 20.25 -2.33 -11.79
C GLY A 265 21.13 -1.07 -11.73
N PRO A 266 22.18 -0.99 -12.55
CA PRO A 266 23.12 0.14 -12.58
C PRO A 266 22.45 1.49 -12.90
N GLU A 267 21.34 1.50 -13.62
CA GLU A 267 20.52 2.69 -13.89
C GLU A 267 19.87 3.31 -12.64
N HIS A 268 19.80 2.56 -11.55
CA HIS A 268 19.24 3.01 -10.27
C HIS A 268 20.31 3.38 -9.23
N VAL A 269 21.59 3.29 -9.60
CA VAL A 269 22.71 3.63 -8.72
C VAL A 269 22.80 5.15 -8.60
N VAL A 270 22.73 5.65 -7.36
CA VAL A 270 22.77 7.08 -7.05
C VAL A 270 24.17 7.57 -6.74
N LYS A 271 25.05 6.67 -6.28
CA LYS A 271 26.46 6.99 -6.02
C LYS A 271 27.36 5.77 -6.10
N LEU A 272 28.57 5.97 -6.62
CA LEU A 272 29.72 5.08 -6.46
C LEU A 272 30.83 5.76 -5.67
N ASN A 273 31.42 5.06 -4.69
CA ASN A 273 32.74 5.41 -4.17
C ASN A 273 33.77 4.42 -4.69
N ILE A 274 34.86 4.94 -5.25
CA ILE A 274 35.93 4.16 -5.85
C ILE A 274 37.22 4.50 -5.11
N TYR A 275 37.83 3.49 -4.52
CA TYR A 275 39.07 3.61 -3.76
C TYR A 275 40.17 2.91 -4.56
N LEU A 276 41.22 3.64 -4.94
CA LEU A 276 42.35 3.16 -5.74
C LEU A 276 43.64 3.19 -4.92
N VAL A 277 44.51 2.20 -5.05
CA VAL A 277 45.83 2.24 -4.41
C VAL A 277 46.74 3.25 -5.10
N ASN A 278 47.53 3.99 -4.32
CA ASN A 278 48.51 4.94 -4.83
C ASN A 278 49.44 4.29 -5.88
N GLY A 279 49.62 4.97 -7.01
CA GLY A 279 50.51 4.53 -8.09
C GLY A 279 49.84 3.64 -9.15
N VAL A 280 48.58 3.23 -8.97
CA VAL A 280 47.84 2.55 -10.05
C VAL A 280 47.41 3.55 -11.12
N ASN A 281 47.39 3.10 -12.38
CA ASN A 281 46.93 3.93 -13.48
C ASN A 281 45.39 3.97 -13.50
N ALA A 282 44.81 5.07 -13.01
CA ALA A 282 43.36 5.27 -12.96
C ALA A 282 42.68 5.20 -14.34
N GLN A 283 43.38 5.52 -15.43
CA GLN A 283 42.80 5.43 -16.78
C GLN A 283 42.57 3.97 -17.20
N VAL A 284 43.44 3.05 -16.78
CA VAL A 284 43.24 1.62 -17.01
C VAL A 284 42.02 1.11 -16.23
N GLY A 285 41.90 1.52 -14.96
CA GLY A 285 40.71 1.22 -14.16
C GLY A 285 39.42 1.78 -14.76
N TYR A 286 39.45 3.03 -15.23
CA TYR A 286 38.29 3.65 -15.90
C TYR A 286 37.88 2.94 -17.20
N ALA A 287 38.84 2.56 -18.05
CA ALA A 287 38.54 1.79 -19.26
C ALA A 287 37.93 0.42 -18.92
N ALA A 288 38.48 -0.26 -17.91
CA ALA A 288 37.97 -1.54 -17.41
C ALA A 288 36.54 -1.41 -16.86
N SER A 289 36.28 -0.40 -16.02
CA SER A 289 34.94 -0.20 -15.44
C SER A 289 33.90 0.08 -16.52
N ARG A 290 34.23 0.89 -17.54
CA ARG A 290 33.32 1.22 -18.65
C ARG A 290 32.89 0.01 -19.46
N SER A 291 33.75 -1.01 -19.60
CA SER A 291 33.43 -2.25 -20.32
C SER A 291 32.32 -3.08 -19.66
N VAL A 292 32.13 -2.92 -18.34
CA VAL A 292 31.15 -3.65 -17.54
C VAL A 292 29.95 -2.77 -17.19
N TRP A 293 30.21 -1.53 -16.83
CA TRP A 293 29.21 -0.57 -16.35
C TRP A 293 28.46 0.15 -17.48
N GLY A 294 28.97 0.12 -18.71
CA GLY A 294 28.33 0.82 -19.83
C GLY A 294 28.28 2.34 -19.63
N ASN A 295 27.16 2.96 -20.00
CA ASN A 295 26.98 4.42 -20.03
C ASN A 295 26.10 4.94 -18.88
N HIS A 296 26.05 4.23 -17.75
CA HIS A 296 25.24 4.61 -16.60
C HIS A 296 25.94 5.69 -15.77
N ARG A 297 25.56 6.95 -16.01
CA ARG A 297 26.03 8.10 -15.20
C ARG A 297 25.44 8.02 -13.79
N THR A 298 26.24 8.38 -12.80
CA THR A 298 25.86 8.46 -11.38
C THR A 298 26.79 9.46 -10.69
N ALA A 299 26.54 9.80 -9.43
CA ALA A 299 27.51 10.57 -8.65
C ALA A 299 28.73 9.69 -8.35
N ILE A 300 29.95 10.19 -8.54
CA ILE A 300 31.17 9.40 -8.33
C ILE A 300 32.11 10.16 -7.38
N THR A 301 32.70 9.42 -6.44
CA THR A 301 33.84 9.88 -5.66
C THR A 301 35.00 8.91 -5.89
N VAL A 302 36.18 9.43 -6.24
CA VAL A 302 37.40 8.62 -6.41
C VAL A 302 38.44 9.08 -5.40
N VAL A 303 38.99 8.15 -4.62
CA VAL A 303 39.99 8.43 -3.59
C VAL A 303 41.21 7.55 -3.80
N SER A 304 42.39 8.16 -3.73
CA SER A 304 43.66 7.43 -3.72
C SER A 304 44.02 7.03 -2.28
N THR A 305 44.39 5.77 -2.06
CA THR A 305 44.64 5.16 -0.74
C THR A 305 46.04 4.57 -0.66
N ALA A 306 46.57 4.37 0.54
CA ALA A 306 47.85 3.68 0.72
C ALA A 306 47.77 2.15 0.45
N GLY A 307 46.56 1.59 0.45
CA GLY A 307 46.29 0.16 0.39
C GLY A 307 44.90 -0.17 0.93
N HIS A 308 44.44 -1.41 0.70
CA HIS A 308 43.18 -1.94 1.23
C HIS A 308 43.46 -2.96 2.34
N ALA A 309 42.42 -3.34 3.09
CA ALA A 309 42.53 -4.36 4.13
C ALA A 309 43.00 -5.73 3.60
N ARG A 310 42.67 -6.06 2.35
CA ARG A 310 43.16 -7.26 1.66
C ARG A 310 44.48 -6.95 0.94
N PRO A 311 45.59 -7.63 1.30
CA PRO A 311 46.85 -7.48 0.57
C PRO A 311 46.71 -7.79 -0.93
N GLY A 312 47.34 -6.98 -1.76
CA GLY A 312 47.32 -7.12 -3.22
C GLY A 312 46.09 -6.51 -3.90
N ALA A 313 45.06 -6.08 -3.15
CA ALA A 313 43.93 -5.37 -3.74
C ALA A 313 44.37 -3.97 -4.16
N LEU A 314 43.98 -3.59 -5.37
CA LEU A 314 44.34 -2.34 -6.05
C LEU A 314 43.15 -1.39 -6.20
N VAL A 315 41.93 -1.93 -6.07
CA VAL A 315 40.68 -1.20 -6.19
C VAL A 315 39.60 -1.80 -5.28
N GLU A 316 38.77 -0.93 -4.73
CA GLU A 316 37.54 -1.27 -4.01
C GLU A 316 36.42 -0.33 -4.42
N ILE A 317 35.23 -0.86 -4.66
CA ILE A 317 34.08 -0.10 -5.17
C ILE A 317 32.85 -0.40 -4.33
N ASP A 318 32.26 0.63 -3.74
CA ASP A 318 30.94 0.54 -3.11
C ASP A 318 29.88 1.30 -3.92
N ALA A 319 28.61 1.02 -3.65
CA ALA A 319 27.50 1.65 -4.35
C ALA A 319 26.31 1.90 -3.41
N VAL A 320 25.58 2.99 -3.69
CA VAL A 320 24.25 3.23 -3.15
C VAL A 320 23.26 3.23 -4.31
N ALA A 321 22.16 2.49 -4.20
CA ALA A 321 21.17 2.37 -5.26
C ALA A 321 19.74 2.44 -4.71
N ALA A 322 18.82 2.99 -5.51
CA ALA A 322 17.40 2.85 -5.26
C ALA A 322 16.91 1.47 -5.75
N ILE A 323 15.92 0.89 -5.08
CA ILE A 323 15.22 -0.32 -5.53
C ILE A 323 13.84 0.14 -6.01
N PRO A 324 13.55 0.07 -7.34
CA PRO A 324 12.23 0.42 -7.85
C PRO A 324 11.14 -0.49 -7.24
N GLU A 325 9.93 0.06 -7.08
CA GLU A 325 8.74 -0.69 -6.66
C GLU A 325 8.12 -1.49 -7.82
#